data_AF-A0A1H0H1P8-F1
#
_entry.id   AF-A0A1H0H1P8-F1
#
_cell.length_a   1.000
_cell.length_b   1.000
_cell.length_c   1.000
_cell.angle_alpha   90.00
_cell.angle_beta   90.00
_cell.angle_gamma   90.00
#
_symmetry.space_group_name_H-M   'P 1'
#
loop_
_entity.id
_entity.type
_entity.pdbx_description
1 polymer ?
#
loop_
_entity_poly.entity_id
_entity_poly.type
_entity_poly.pdbx_seq_one_letter_code
_entity_poly.pdbx_strand_id
1 'polypeptide(L)'
;MKEVVIKIPCSWKDVKRLWNEHVSRRNKHNANVIRELEKRVKVVINSGYWDKDVSEYFRKHVFNHRYSNGLRGVFDDAISKLK
;
A
#
# COMPACT_ATOMS: atom_id res chain seq x y z
N MET A 1 22.90 3.01 -25.59
CA MET A 1 21.67 3.73 -26.00
C MET A 1 20.50 2.89 -25.52
N LYS A 2 19.53 3.45 -24.78
CA LYS A 2 18.34 2.67 -24.34
C LYS A 2 17.25 2.83 -25.39
N GLU A 3 16.82 1.72 -26.01
CA GLU A 3 15.69 1.73 -26.92
C GLU A 3 14.38 1.95 -26.15
N VAL A 4 13.55 2.88 -26.63
CA VAL A 4 12.20 3.11 -26.12
C VAL A 4 11.22 2.58 -27.15
N VAL A 5 10.55 1.47 -26.82
CA VAL A 5 9.54 0.85 -27.69
C VAL A 5 8.17 1.42 -27.34
N ILE A 6 7.59 2.22 -28.25
CA ILE A 6 6.24 2.76 -28.11
C ILE A 6 5.26 1.80 -28.81
N LYS A 7 4.38 1.14 -28.04
CA LYS A 7 3.30 0.31 -28.59
C LYS A 7 2.13 1.20 -29.00
N ILE A 8 1.88 1.32 -30.30
CA ILE A 8 0.71 2.02 -30.83
C ILE A 8 -0.47 1.04 -30.83
N PRO A 9 -1.59 1.32 -30.13
CA PRO A 9 -2.76 0.46 -30.17
C PRO A 9 -3.44 0.54 -31.54
N CYS A 10 -3.67 -0.61 -32.18
CA CYS A 10 -4.32 -0.69 -33.49
C CYS A 10 -5.82 -1.04 -33.41
N SER A 11 -6.35 -1.25 -32.20
CA SER A 11 -7.76 -1.60 -31.99
C SER A 11 -8.30 -1.12 -30.65
N TRP A 12 -9.63 -1.02 -30.53
CA TRP A 12 -10.31 -0.76 -29.26
C TRP A 12 -9.98 -1.78 -28.16
N LYS A 13 -9.75 -3.04 -28.54
CA LYS A 13 -9.32 -4.10 -27.62
C LYS A 13 -7.94 -3.79 -27.05
N ASP A 14 -7.03 -3.27 -27.88
CA ASP A 14 -5.69 -2.87 -27.44
C ASP A 14 -5.72 -1.64 -26.53
N VAL A 15 -6.56 -0.65 -26.85
CA VAL A 15 -6.78 0.52 -25.99
C VAL A 15 -7.29 0.09 -24.61
N LYS A 16 -8.32 -0.76 -24.57
CA LYS A 16 -8.88 -1.28 -23.31
C LYS A 16 -7.83 -2.07 -22.50
N ARG A 17 -7.00 -2.87 -23.17
CA ARG A 17 -5.91 -3.63 -22.53
C ARG A 17 -4.87 -2.69 -21.92
N LEU A 18 -4.37 -1.71 -22.68
CA LEU A 18 -3.37 -0.74 -22.19
C LEU A 18 -3.92 0.10 -21.04
N TRP A 19 -5.20 0.49 -21.09
CA TRP A 19 -5.86 1.19 -20.00
C TRP A 19 -5.89 0.33 -18.73
N ASN A 20 -6.33 -0.92 -18.84
CA ASN A 20 -6.37 -1.85 -17.70
C ASN A 20 -4.97 -2.13 -17.13
N GLU A 21 -3.95 -2.27 -17.99
CA GLU A 21 -2.55 -2.40 -17.57
C GLU A 21 -2.09 -1.15 -16.81
N HIS A 22 -2.42 0.05 -17.30
CA HIS A 22 -2.07 1.30 -16.65
C HIS A 22 -2.75 1.44 -15.28
N VAL A 23 -4.06 1.20 -15.21
CA VAL A 23 -4.83 1.22 -13.95
C VAL A 23 -4.29 0.19 -12.97
N SER A 24 -4.02 -1.03 -13.44
CA SER A 24 -3.43 -2.10 -12.61
C SER A 24 -2.06 -1.68 -12.05
N ARG A 25 -1.18 -1.11 -12.89
CA ARG A 25 0.13 -0.62 -12.46
C ARG A 25 0.02 0.50 -11.43
N ARG A 26 -0.89 1.46 -11.64
CA ARG A 26 -1.17 2.54 -10.69
C ARG A 26 -1.66 2.00 -9.36
N ASN A 27 -2.64 1.09 -9.38
CA ASN A 27 -3.21 0.50 -8.17
C ASN A 27 -2.16 -0.31 -7.41
N LYS A 28 -1.30 -1.06 -8.12
CA LYS A 28 -0.17 -1.78 -7.53
C LYS A 28 0.84 -0.83 -6.88
N HIS A 29 1.17 0.28 -7.55
CA HIS A 29 2.06 1.29 -6.98
C HIS A 29 1.46 1.92 -5.71
N ASN A 30 0.20 2.33 -5.75
CA ASN A 30 -0.49 2.92 -4.61
C ASN A 30 -0.55 1.94 -3.43
N ALA A 31 -0.87 0.66 -3.69
CA ALA A 31 -0.86 -0.36 -2.64
C ALA A 31 0.52 -0.51 -1.99
N ASN A 32 1.60 -0.42 -2.77
CA ASN A 32 2.96 -0.46 -2.24
C ASN A 32 3.27 0.76 -1.36
N VAL A 33 2.87 1.97 -1.78
CA VAL A 33 3.05 3.20 -0.99
C VAL A 33 2.33 3.09 0.36
N ILE A 34 1.09 2.57 0.36
CA ILE A 34 0.30 2.38 1.58
C ILE A 34 0.98 1.37 2.53
N ARG A 35 1.48 0.25 2.01
CA ARG A 35 2.24 -0.74 2.82
C ARG A 35 3.56 -0.19 3.35
N GLU A 36 4.21 0.68 2.58
CA GLU A 36 5.44 1.32 3.05
C GLU A 36 5.15 2.30 4.19
N LEU A 37 4.06 3.05 4.09
CA LEU A 37 3.57 3.90 5.17
C LEU A 37 3.27 3.08 6.44
N GLU A 38 2.56 1.95 6.32
CA GLU A 38 2.32 1.03 7.45
C GLU A 38 3.63 0.63 8.16
N LYS A 39 4.65 0.25 7.39
CA LYS A 39 5.95 -0.13 7.94
C LYS A 39 6.62 1.03 8.67
N ARG A 40 6.64 2.22 8.07
CA ARG A 40 7.24 3.42 8.68
C ARG A 40 6.55 3.80 9.98
N VAL A 41 5.22 3.78 10.01
CA VAL A 41 4.42 4.02 11.21
C VAL A 41 4.79 3.04 12.32
N LYS A 42 4.90 1.75 12.02
CA LYS A 42 5.32 0.73 13.01
C LYS A 42 6.73 0.97 13.55
N VAL A 43 7.66 1.39 12.70
CA VAL A 43 9.03 1.71 13.13
C VAL A 43 9.02 2.90 14.09
N VAL A 44 8.29 3.96 13.76
CA VAL A 44 8.20 5.16 14.60
C VAL A 44 7.56 4.83 15.95
N ILE A 45 6.46 4.07 15.97
CA ILE A 45 5.73 3.77 17.20
C ILE A 45 6.48 2.82 18.14
N ASN A 46 7.22 1.87 17.57
CA ASN A 46 8.09 0.97 18.33
C ASN A 46 9.46 1.60 18.61
N SER A 47 9.70 2.85 18.18
CA SER A 47 10.88 3.59 18.63
C SER A 47 10.72 3.97 20.10
N GLY A 48 11.84 4.14 20.80
CA GLY A 48 11.84 4.57 22.21
C GLY A 48 11.26 5.97 22.44
N TYR A 49 11.03 6.75 21.38
CA TYR A 49 10.50 8.11 21.48
C TYR A 49 9.08 8.12 22.08
N TRP A 50 8.20 7.21 21.64
CA TRP A 50 6.80 7.15 22.07
C TRP A 50 6.55 6.16 23.22
N ASP A 51 7.61 5.70 23.89
CA ASP A 51 7.51 4.61 24.88
C ASP A 51 6.65 4.95 26.10
N LYS A 52 6.58 6.24 26.43
CA LYS A 52 5.77 6.74 27.54
C LYS A 52 4.35 7.16 27.11
N ASP A 53 4.14 7.37 25.83
CA ASP A 53 2.87 7.86 25.28
C ASP A 53 1.98 6.73 24.76
N VAL A 54 2.59 5.60 24.37
CA VAL A 54 1.87 4.44 23.83
C VAL A 54 1.86 3.33 24.85
N SER A 55 0.69 3.04 25.41
CA SER A 55 0.52 1.94 26.36
C SER A 55 0.84 0.58 25.74
N GLU A 56 1.31 -0.35 26.56
CA GLU A 56 1.58 -1.74 26.16
C GLU A 56 0.32 -2.39 25.56
N TYR A 57 -0.85 -2.08 26.11
CA TYR A 57 -2.14 -2.52 25.57
C TYR A 57 -2.31 -2.08 24.11
N PHE A 58 -2.05 -0.81 23.80
CA PHE A 58 -2.19 -0.27 22.45
C PHE A 58 -1.19 -0.89 21.47
N ARG A 59 0.06 -1.12 21.91
CA ARG A 59 1.06 -1.85 21.12
C ARG A 59 0.60 -3.26 20.78
N LYS A 60 0.07 -3.98 21.76
CA LYS A 60 -0.33 -5.37 21.61
C LYS A 60 -1.56 -5.55 20.74
N HIS A 61 -2.52 -4.63 20.79
CA HIS A 61 -3.82 -4.78 20.12
C HIS A 61 -3.96 -3.96 18.83
N VAL A 62 -3.30 -2.79 18.72
CA VAL A 62 -3.44 -1.89 17.57
C VAL A 62 -2.25 -2.02 16.61
N PHE A 63 -1.03 -2.13 17.12
CA PHE A 63 0.18 -2.11 16.27
C PHE A 63 0.78 -3.49 15.98
N ASN A 64 0.30 -4.54 16.64
CA ASN A 64 0.75 -5.90 16.42
C ASN A 64 0.18 -6.48 15.11
N HIS A 65 1.03 -7.19 14.36
CA HIS A 65 0.71 -7.74 13.05
C HIS A 65 -0.31 -8.89 13.06
N ARG A 66 -0.54 -9.50 14.23
CA ARG A 66 -1.43 -10.66 14.41
C ARG A 66 -2.93 -10.30 14.49
N TYR A 67 -3.28 -9.05 14.75
CA TYR A 67 -4.67 -8.64 14.90
C TYR A 67 -5.15 -7.84 13.69
N SER A 68 -6.13 -8.39 12.98
CA SER A 68 -6.75 -7.76 11.79
C SER A 68 -7.52 -6.49 12.11
N ASN A 69 -7.91 -6.28 13.37
CA ASN A 69 -8.76 -5.15 13.77
C ASN A 69 -7.96 -3.91 14.18
N GLY A 70 -6.62 -3.97 14.12
CA GLY A 70 -5.72 -2.87 14.44
C GLY A 70 -5.31 -2.05 13.20
N LEU A 71 -4.15 -1.39 13.29
CA LEU A 71 -3.56 -0.55 12.24
C LEU A 71 -3.48 -1.28 10.89
N ARG A 72 -3.15 -2.58 10.91
CA ARG A 72 -3.10 -3.42 9.70
C ARG A 72 -4.44 -3.46 8.97
N GLY A 73 -5.55 -3.61 9.71
CA GLY A 73 -6.90 -3.64 9.13
C GLY A 73 -7.28 -2.34 8.43
N VAL A 74 -6.91 -1.20 9.01
CA VAL A 74 -7.12 0.12 8.40
C VAL A 74 -6.37 0.23 7.06
N PHE A 75 -5.12 -0.23 7.01
CA PHE A 75 -4.33 -0.23 5.79
C PHE A 75 -4.84 -1.24 4.75
N ASP A 76 -5.27 -2.42 5.18
CA ASP A 76 -5.86 -3.42 4.30
C ASP A 76 -7.20 -2.92 3.71
N ASP A 77 -8.04 -2.23 4.49
CA ASP A 77 -9.26 -1.56 4.01
C ASP A 77 -8.94 -0.47 2.98
N ALA A 78 -7.94 0.38 3.26
CA ALA A 78 -7.51 1.41 2.32
C ALA A 78 -7.01 0.82 0.98
N ILE A 79 -6.27 -0.30 1.03
CA ILE A 79 -5.83 -1.01 -0.19
C ILE A 79 -7.02 -1.62 -0.94
N SER A 80 -8.04 -2.12 -0.22
CA SER A 80 -9.23 -2.71 -0.85
C SER A 80 -10.01 -1.70 -1.70
N LYS A 81 -9.98 -0.42 -1.30
CA LYS A 81 -10.61 0.73 -1.98
C LYS A 81 -9.84 1.26 -3.19
N LEU A 82 -8.63 0.75 -3.45
CA LEU A 82 -7.88 1.10 -4.67
C LEU A 82 -8.42 0.43 -5.94
N LYS A 83 -9.39 -0.49 -5.79
CA LYS A 83 -9.99 -1.24 -6.90
C LYS A 83 -10.92 -0.37 -7.75
#